data_AF-A0A1Z5RFB3-F1
#
_entry.id   AF-A0A1Z5RFB3-F1
#
_cell.length_a   1.000
_cell.length_b   1.000
_cell.length_c   1.000
_cell.angle_alpha   90.00
_cell.angle_beta   90.00
_cell.angle_gamma   90.00
#
_symmetry.space_group_name_H-M   'P 1'
#
loop_
_entity.id
_entity.type
_entity.pdbx_description
1 polymer ?
#
loop_
_entity_poly.entity_id
_entity_poly.type
_entity_poly.pdbx_seq_one_letter_code
_entity_poly.pdbx_strand_id
1 'polypeptide(L)'
;MAKRLAAAEKEVLVEVVRFTQKNGLRGCDGGWKDFLARNDRKFGASVSDPRKRTRDVLLAFLQTFSKDFQKYFGKLVKRHKERSDVQQYMTDFPDEVSPEQKLVQLTAEHPEYRKHYCFPSYQEGWKVLRIGEVSSLMSSSAMLAIDCEMVLCSDGTEAVVRVCVVDDKLKAKLDILVNPSKAIADYRTDITGVSKNDLEGVTSSLVDVQKSLKRMLSKGNILIGHSLHRDLCVLKLDYSQVIDTAYIFKYANLPTTASPSLNSLCKAILGYSVREEGEPHNCLKDAEAAMNLVLAKLKNGFNDPIEIAASSVIESDVVKLLAHRIPVYLPCQELCKIFSGNPNIDDKIDSRIRGEFYSTCISFNDVDEVEKAFEELDGQKTKDSGGRLQKHVVLKRDNGDVVSFYVRKMVYGSWPKQLEVPKNRPEPTEDSEPKKEHAEGVQQKKKRNNFVRDNEDPEPKRRPEPTLDPEPKKDHAEGVQQKKKRKRLAMLYSLRRSF
;
A
#
# COMPACT_ATOMS: atom_id res chain seq x y z
N MET A 1 -18.15 -16.26 20.88
CA MET A 1 -17.25 -16.44 19.72
C MET A 1 -17.15 -17.90 19.29
N ALA A 2 -17.02 -18.88 20.20
CA ALA A 2 -17.10 -20.32 19.84
C ALA A 2 -18.38 -20.71 19.08
N LYS A 3 -19.54 -20.10 19.42
CA LYS A 3 -20.81 -20.27 18.68
C LYS A 3 -20.73 -19.90 17.20
N ARG A 4 -19.84 -18.98 16.79
CA ARG A 4 -19.72 -18.55 15.38
C ARG A 4 -19.01 -19.61 14.55
N LEU A 5 -17.95 -20.20 15.08
CA LEU A 5 -17.24 -21.29 14.44
C LEU A 5 -18.19 -22.47 14.21
N ALA A 6 -18.97 -22.81 15.23
CA ALA A 6 -19.98 -23.87 15.17
C ALA A 6 -21.19 -23.56 14.27
N ALA A 7 -21.38 -22.32 13.80
CA ALA A 7 -22.43 -21.93 12.86
C ALA A 7 -21.90 -21.69 11.43
N ALA A 8 -20.59 -21.84 11.21
CA ALA A 8 -19.99 -21.61 9.91
C ALA A 8 -20.41 -22.68 8.89
N GLU A 9 -20.52 -22.25 7.63
CA GLU A 9 -20.68 -23.12 6.47
C GLU A 9 -19.39 -23.93 6.22
N LYS A 10 -19.54 -25.07 5.54
CA LYS A 10 -18.43 -26.00 5.30
C LYS A 10 -17.29 -25.33 4.55
N GLU A 11 -17.61 -24.52 3.55
CA GLU A 11 -16.68 -23.83 2.66
C GLU A 11 -15.80 -22.86 3.45
N VAL A 12 -16.41 -22.13 4.40
CA VAL A 12 -15.68 -21.23 5.30
C VAL A 12 -14.75 -22.02 6.23
N LEU A 13 -15.21 -23.16 6.76
CA LEU A 13 -14.38 -24.01 7.61
C LEU A 13 -13.20 -24.60 6.86
N VAL A 14 -13.37 -24.98 5.59
CA VAL A 14 -12.28 -25.41 4.70
C VAL A 14 -11.19 -24.33 4.63
N GLU A 15 -11.58 -23.07 4.42
CA GLU A 15 -10.62 -21.96 4.35
C GLU A 15 -9.89 -21.73 5.69
N VAL A 16 -10.59 -21.88 6.82
CA VAL A 16 -9.96 -21.80 8.14
C VAL A 16 -8.97 -22.95 8.36
N VAL A 17 -9.29 -24.19 7.96
CA VAL A 17 -8.35 -25.32 8.05
C VAL A 17 -7.14 -25.09 7.13
N ARG A 18 -7.34 -24.64 5.90
CA ARG A 18 -6.24 -24.27 4.98
C ARG A 18 -5.34 -23.21 5.57
N PHE A 19 -5.93 -22.21 6.23
CA PHE A 19 -5.17 -21.20 6.97
C PHE A 19 -4.26 -21.84 8.02
N THR A 20 -4.76 -22.82 8.82
CA THR A 20 -3.91 -23.52 9.79
C THR A 20 -2.78 -24.32 9.13
N GLN A 21 -3.06 -25.00 8.00
CA GLN A 21 -2.05 -25.76 7.25
C GLN A 21 -0.95 -24.84 6.71
N LYS A 22 -1.34 -23.73 6.08
CA LYS A 22 -0.41 -22.75 5.49
C LYS A 22 0.51 -22.13 6.54
N ASN A 23 0.00 -21.92 7.76
CA ASN A 23 0.74 -21.30 8.85
C ASN A 23 1.37 -22.32 9.80
N GLY A 24 1.32 -23.63 9.50
CA GLY A 24 1.90 -24.67 10.33
C GLY A 24 1.32 -24.75 11.75
N LEU A 25 0.09 -24.28 11.95
CA LEU A 25 -0.53 -24.21 13.28
C LEU A 25 -0.96 -25.61 13.74
N ARG A 26 -0.82 -25.88 15.03
CA ARG A 26 -1.10 -27.19 15.65
C ARG A 26 -2.02 -27.06 16.85
N GLY A 27 -2.99 -27.97 16.97
CA GLY A 27 -3.82 -28.14 18.17
C GLY A 27 -3.25 -29.21 19.10
N CYS A 28 -4.02 -29.62 20.11
CA CYS A 28 -3.64 -30.72 21.00
C CYS A 28 -3.45 -32.06 20.28
N ASP A 29 -4.12 -32.24 19.15
CA ASP A 29 -4.02 -33.44 18.31
C ASP A 29 -2.99 -33.30 17.19
N GLY A 30 -2.15 -32.27 17.24
CA GLY A 30 -1.14 -31.98 16.22
C GLY A 30 -1.68 -31.12 15.06
N GLY A 31 -1.03 -31.24 13.91
CA GLY A 31 -1.46 -30.58 12.68
C GLY A 31 -2.61 -31.33 12.00
N TRP A 32 -3.13 -30.77 10.91
CA TRP A 32 -4.27 -31.36 10.20
C TRP A 32 -4.05 -32.82 9.78
N LYS A 33 -2.85 -33.18 9.30
CA LYS A 33 -2.54 -34.57 8.93
C LYS A 33 -2.48 -35.50 10.15
N ASP A 34 -1.93 -35.02 11.27
CA ASP A 34 -1.84 -35.79 12.52
C ASP A 34 -3.24 -36.08 13.06
N PHE A 35 -4.12 -35.06 13.05
CA PHE A 35 -5.52 -35.20 13.43
C PHE A 35 -6.25 -36.21 12.55
N LEU A 36 -6.10 -36.12 11.22
CA LEU A 36 -6.74 -37.05 10.28
C LEU A 36 -6.26 -38.50 10.47
N ALA A 37 -4.97 -38.72 10.72
CA ALA A 37 -4.43 -40.07 10.97
C ALA A 37 -5.08 -40.76 12.17
N ARG A 38 -5.46 -39.99 13.20
CA ARG A 38 -6.05 -40.51 14.44
C ARG A 38 -7.57 -40.58 14.39
N ASN A 39 -8.21 -39.60 13.73
CA ASN A 39 -9.64 -39.32 13.89
C ASN A 39 -10.47 -39.58 12.62
N ASP A 40 -9.85 -39.79 11.45
CA ASP A 40 -10.56 -40.04 10.20
C ASP A 40 -10.24 -41.43 9.62
N ARG A 41 -11.07 -42.41 9.99
CA ARG A 41 -10.94 -43.79 9.51
C ARG A 41 -11.33 -43.98 8.04
N LYS A 42 -12.03 -43.02 7.42
CA LYS A 42 -12.57 -43.18 6.06
C LYS A 42 -11.52 -42.88 5.00
N PHE A 43 -10.81 -41.76 5.16
CA PHE A 43 -9.79 -41.34 4.20
C PHE A 43 -8.39 -41.24 4.83
N GLY A 44 -8.30 -41.03 6.14
CA GLY A 44 -7.02 -40.88 6.83
C GLY A 44 -6.16 -39.72 6.33
N ALA A 45 -4.88 -39.76 6.65
CA ALA A 45 -3.93 -38.69 6.30
C ALA A 45 -3.50 -38.68 4.82
N SER A 46 -3.79 -39.73 4.05
CA SER A 46 -3.41 -39.84 2.63
C SER A 46 -4.12 -38.81 1.75
N VAL A 47 -5.36 -38.40 2.12
CA VAL A 47 -6.12 -37.33 1.44
C VAL A 47 -6.27 -36.14 2.37
N SER A 48 -5.33 -35.19 2.31
CA SER A 48 -5.29 -34.04 3.24
C SER A 48 -6.02 -32.77 2.78
N ASP A 49 -6.71 -32.77 1.63
CA ASP A 49 -7.50 -31.62 1.19
C ASP A 49 -8.75 -31.46 2.08
N PRO A 50 -8.89 -30.34 2.84
CA PRO A 50 -10.03 -30.15 3.74
C PRO A 50 -11.38 -30.16 3.01
N ARG A 51 -11.44 -29.84 1.71
CA ARG A 51 -12.68 -29.91 0.90
C ARG A 51 -13.31 -31.30 0.89
N LYS A 52 -12.48 -32.33 1.03
CA LYS A 52 -12.88 -33.75 1.02
C LYS A 52 -13.45 -34.21 2.36
N ARG A 53 -13.57 -33.33 3.36
CA ARG A 53 -14.10 -33.66 4.69
C ARG A 53 -15.49 -33.08 4.94
N THR A 54 -16.22 -33.74 5.84
CA THR A 54 -17.50 -33.24 6.30
C THR A 54 -17.27 -32.03 7.22
N ARG A 55 -18.31 -31.24 7.37
CA ARG A 55 -18.33 -30.09 8.27
C ARG A 55 -17.92 -30.47 9.70
N ASP A 56 -18.39 -31.60 10.19
CA ASP A 56 -18.13 -32.05 11.56
C ASP A 56 -16.66 -32.42 11.79
N VAL A 57 -16.00 -33.05 10.82
CA VAL A 57 -14.57 -33.36 10.89
C VAL A 57 -13.73 -32.06 10.92
N LEU A 58 -14.10 -31.07 10.10
CA LEU A 58 -13.42 -29.76 10.09
C LEU A 58 -13.59 -29.04 11.44
N LEU A 59 -14.81 -29.06 12.00
CA LEU A 59 -15.09 -28.46 13.31
C LEU A 59 -14.34 -29.17 14.43
N ALA A 60 -14.34 -30.50 14.44
CA ALA A 60 -13.63 -31.30 15.44
C ALA A 60 -12.14 -30.96 15.46
N PHE A 61 -11.49 -30.86 14.29
CA PHE A 61 -10.10 -30.42 14.21
C PHE A 61 -9.89 -29.01 14.77
N LEU A 62 -10.71 -28.03 14.37
CA LEU A 62 -10.55 -26.65 14.84
C LEU A 62 -10.83 -26.51 16.35
N GLN A 63 -11.59 -27.43 16.94
CA GLN A 63 -11.82 -27.50 18.39
C GLN A 63 -10.60 -28.02 19.18
N THR A 64 -9.63 -28.66 18.52
CA THR A 64 -8.37 -29.11 19.17
C THR A 64 -7.43 -27.95 19.53
N PHE A 65 -7.66 -26.77 18.98
CA PHE A 65 -6.85 -25.57 19.26
C PHE A 65 -7.25 -24.90 20.58
N SER A 66 -6.34 -24.09 21.14
CA SER A 66 -6.62 -23.30 22.35
C SER A 66 -7.82 -22.37 22.18
N LYS A 67 -8.40 -21.91 23.31
CA LYS A 67 -9.55 -20.99 23.29
C LYS A 67 -9.26 -19.67 22.57
N ASP A 68 -8.02 -19.19 22.59
CA ASP A 68 -7.61 -17.99 21.87
C ASP A 68 -7.58 -18.20 20.37
N PHE A 69 -7.06 -19.34 19.91
CA PHE A 69 -7.14 -19.71 18.49
C PHE A 69 -8.59 -19.93 18.05
N GLN A 70 -9.42 -20.60 18.84
CA GLN A 70 -10.86 -20.74 18.54
C GLN A 70 -11.56 -19.38 18.43
N LYS A 71 -11.19 -18.43 19.29
CA LYS A 71 -11.67 -17.03 19.22
C LYS A 71 -11.21 -16.35 17.93
N TYR A 72 -9.96 -16.56 17.53
CA TYR A 72 -9.40 -16.05 16.28
C TYR A 72 -10.06 -16.67 15.04
N PHE A 73 -10.26 -17.98 15.00
CA PHE A 73 -11.00 -18.65 13.92
C PHE A 73 -12.42 -18.08 13.79
N GLY A 74 -13.08 -17.79 14.91
CA GLY A 74 -14.37 -17.10 14.91
C GLY A 74 -14.33 -15.68 14.31
N LYS A 75 -13.17 -15.00 14.33
CA LYS A 75 -12.96 -13.73 13.61
C LYS A 75 -12.77 -13.97 12.11
N LEU A 76 -12.01 -15.00 11.71
CA LEU A 76 -11.83 -15.38 10.30
C LEU A 76 -13.17 -15.75 9.63
N VAL A 77 -13.98 -16.58 10.30
CA VAL A 77 -15.34 -16.92 9.83
C VAL A 77 -16.18 -15.66 9.62
N LYS A 78 -16.14 -14.74 10.59
CA LYS A 78 -16.87 -13.48 10.50
C LYS A 78 -16.41 -12.64 9.30
N ARG A 79 -15.10 -12.51 9.09
CA ARG A 79 -14.52 -11.76 7.96
C ARG A 79 -14.90 -12.36 6.61
N HIS A 80 -14.94 -13.68 6.51
CA HIS A 80 -15.42 -14.35 5.31
C HIS A 80 -16.89 -14.01 5.04
N LYS A 81 -17.73 -14.05 6.07
CA LYS A 81 -19.13 -13.63 5.96
C LYS A 81 -19.26 -12.15 5.55
N GLU A 82 -18.53 -11.26 6.21
CA GLU A 82 -18.50 -9.82 5.86
C GLU A 82 -18.12 -9.60 4.39
N ARG A 83 -17.11 -10.30 3.87
CA ARG A 83 -16.71 -10.23 2.46
C ARG A 83 -17.80 -10.75 1.53
N SER A 84 -18.44 -11.85 1.89
CA SER A 84 -19.55 -12.43 1.11
C SER A 84 -20.75 -11.51 1.07
N ASP A 85 -21.13 -10.93 2.22
CA ASP A 85 -22.25 -10.00 2.35
C ASP A 85 -21.99 -8.72 1.52
N VAL A 86 -20.74 -8.21 1.51
CA VAL A 86 -20.32 -7.09 0.65
C VAL A 86 -20.45 -7.45 -0.83
N GLN A 87 -19.90 -8.60 -1.26
CA GLN A 87 -19.95 -9.02 -2.65
C GLN A 87 -21.39 -9.19 -3.16
N GLN A 88 -22.25 -9.78 -2.31
CA GLN A 88 -23.66 -9.95 -2.59
C GLN A 88 -24.35 -8.59 -2.74
N TYR A 89 -24.11 -7.65 -1.82
CA TYR A 89 -24.69 -6.30 -1.91
C TYR A 89 -24.27 -5.59 -3.20
N MET A 90 -22.99 -5.64 -3.57
CA MET A 90 -22.51 -5.01 -4.80
C MET A 90 -23.13 -5.59 -6.07
N THR A 91 -23.53 -6.87 -6.01
CA THR A 91 -24.21 -7.57 -7.11
C THR A 91 -25.69 -7.22 -7.15
N ASP A 92 -26.34 -7.15 -5.99
CA ASP A 92 -27.79 -6.89 -5.88
C ASP A 92 -28.13 -5.41 -6.09
N PHE A 93 -27.24 -4.49 -5.70
CA PHE A 93 -27.46 -3.04 -5.70
C PHE A 93 -26.30 -2.27 -6.35
N PRO A 94 -25.95 -2.55 -7.62
CA PRO A 94 -24.77 -1.95 -8.27
C PRO A 94 -24.83 -0.42 -8.37
N ASP A 95 -26.03 0.15 -8.46
CA ASP A 95 -26.25 1.60 -8.55
C ASP A 95 -26.14 2.32 -7.19
N GLU A 96 -26.19 1.58 -6.07
CA GLU A 96 -26.06 2.13 -4.71
C GLU A 96 -24.61 2.12 -4.20
N VAL A 97 -23.68 1.50 -4.95
CA VAL A 97 -22.27 1.40 -4.58
C VAL A 97 -21.55 2.70 -4.91
N SER A 98 -20.98 3.35 -3.90
CA SER A 98 -20.19 4.57 -4.09
C SER A 98 -18.94 4.33 -4.97
N PRO A 99 -18.48 5.34 -5.73
CA PRO A 99 -17.25 5.22 -6.52
C PRO A 99 -16.02 4.81 -5.70
N GLU A 100 -15.91 5.27 -4.45
CA GLU A 100 -14.83 4.92 -3.52
C GLU A 100 -14.85 3.43 -3.18
N GLN A 101 -16.02 2.84 -2.96
CA GLN A 101 -16.17 1.41 -2.71
C GLN A 101 -15.78 0.55 -3.92
N LYS A 102 -15.96 1.06 -5.14
CA LYS A 102 -15.46 0.40 -6.36
C LYS A 102 -13.92 0.38 -6.38
N LEU A 103 -13.24 1.41 -5.88
CA LEU A 103 -11.78 1.41 -5.72
C LEU A 103 -11.30 0.43 -4.64
N VAL A 104 -12.08 0.25 -3.55
CA VAL A 104 -11.82 -0.79 -2.54
C VAL A 104 -11.91 -2.18 -3.18
N GLN A 105 -12.92 -2.40 -4.04
CA GLN A 105 -13.06 -3.64 -4.79
C GLN A 105 -11.88 -3.88 -5.74
N LEU A 106 -11.47 -2.88 -6.53
CA LEU A 106 -10.29 -2.99 -7.40
C LEU A 106 -9.03 -3.39 -6.63
N THR A 107 -8.83 -2.83 -5.43
CA THR A 107 -7.73 -3.21 -4.54
C THR A 107 -7.84 -4.69 -4.12
N ALA A 108 -9.04 -5.16 -3.76
CA ALA A 108 -9.28 -6.52 -3.29
C ALA A 108 -9.25 -7.60 -4.39
N GLU A 109 -9.48 -7.20 -5.64
CA GLU A 109 -9.43 -8.04 -6.85
C GLU A 109 -8.02 -8.21 -7.41
N HIS A 110 -7.10 -7.31 -7.04
CA HIS A 110 -5.71 -7.39 -7.47
C HIS A 110 -5.09 -8.77 -7.13
N PRO A 111 -4.39 -9.44 -8.08
CA PRO A 111 -3.89 -10.80 -7.89
C PRO A 111 -3.02 -11.00 -6.64
N GLU A 112 -2.20 -9.99 -6.31
CA GLU A 112 -1.29 -10.03 -5.16
C GLU A 112 -1.96 -9.67 -3.82
N TYR A 113 -3.21 -9.18 -3.83
CA TYR A 113 -3.89 -8.73 -2.60
C TYR A 113 -3.96 -9.86 -1.55
N ARG A 114 -4.36 -11.07 -1.95
CA ARG A 114 -4.46 -12.22 -1.04
C ARG A 114 -3.11 -12.65 -0.46
N LYS A 115 -2.00 -12.31 -1.11
CA LYS A 115 -0.66 -12.61 -0.62
C LYS A 115 -0.20 -11.56 0.37
N HIS A 116 -0.38 -10.28 0.05
CA HIS A 116 0.13 -9.17 0.86
C HIS A 116 -0.77 -8.75 2.03
N TYR A 117 -2.10 -8.85 1.88
CA TYR A 117 -3.08 -8.55 2.93
C TYR A 117 -3.49 -9.79 3.75
N CYS A 118 -2.66 -10.83 3.74
CA CYS A 118 -2.80 -12.01 4.59
C CYS A 118 -1.92 -11.85 5.83
N PHE A 119 -2.39 -11.03 6.77
CA PHE A 119 -1.63 -10.70 7.97
C PHE A 119 -1.66 -11.83 9.02
N PRO A 120 -0.60 -11.96 9.84
CA PRO A 120 -0.58 -12.89 10.97
C PRO A 120 -1.36 -12.35 12.17
N SER A 121 -2.62 -11.93 11.97
CA SER A 121 -3.41 -11.21 12.98
C SER A 121 -3.88 -12.05 14.19
N TYR A 122 -3.44 -13.31 14.25
CA TYR A 122 -3.53 -14.19 15.41
C TYR A 122 -2.41 -13.96 16.43
N GLN A 123 -1.30 -13.33 16.01
CA GLN A 123 -0.18 -13.02 16.88
C GLN A 123 -0.54 -11.90 17.88
N GLU A 124 0.20 -11.85 18.97
CA GLU A 124 0.00 -10.85 20.01
C GLU A 124 0.24 -9.42 19.50
N GLY A 125 -0.55 -8.48 20.01
CA GLY A 125 -0.51 -7.05 19.64
C GLY A 125 -1.35 -6.67 18.43
N TRP A 126 -1.77 -7.64 17.59
CA TRP A 126 -2.59 -7.35 16.41
C TRP A 126 -4.02 -6.91 16.74
N LYS A 127 -4.52 -5.91 16.01
CA LYS A 127 -5.93 -5.45 16.11
C LYS A 127 -6.65 -5.72 14.79
N VAL A 128 -7.60 -6.65 14.84
CA VAL A 128 -8.55 -6.87 13.74
C VAL A 128 -9.69 -5.87 13.86
N LEU A 129 -9.76 -4.95 12.91
CA LEU A 129 -10.76 -3.87 12.87
C LEU A 129 -12.03 -4.35 12.15
N ARG A 130 -13.16 -3.74 12.49
CA ARG A 130 -14.49 -4.11 11.95
C ARG A 130 -14.91 -3.08 10.93
N ILE A 131 -15.59 -3.53 9.88
CA ILE A 131 -16.08 -2.67 8.80
C ILE A 131 -17.51 -2.15 9.02
N GLY A 132 -18.21 -2.62 10.05
CA GLY A 132 -19.57 -2.15 10.40
C GLY A 132 -20.68 -2.90 9.68
N GLU A 133 -21.80 -2.22 9.45
CA GLU A 133 -22.95 -2.74 8.68
C GLU A 133 -22.73 -2.50 7.18
N VAL A 134 -22.97 -3.51 6.35
CA VAL A 134 -22.66 -3.47 4.90
C VAL A 134 -23.41 -2.35 4.18
N SER A 135 -24.71 -2.17 4.44
CA SER A 135 -25.52 -1.10 3.82
C SER A 135 -24.94 0.30 4.07
N SER A 136 -24.58 0.58 5.33
CA SER A 136 -23.94 1.86 5.71
C SER A 136 -22.53 2.00 5.14
N LEU A 137 -21.84 0.89 4.90
CA LEU A 137 -20.50 0.87 4.34
C LEU A 137 -20.50 1.18 2.84
N MET A 138 -21.42 0.56 2.10
CA MET A 138 -21.52 0.70 0.64
C MET A 138 -21.88 2.13 0.20
N SER A 139 -22.51 2.89 1.09
CA SER A 139 -22.85 4.31 0.91
C SER A 139 -21.85 5.29 1.54
N SER A 140 -20.81 4.81 2.24
CA SER A 140 -19.82 5.66 2.90
C SER A 140 -18.72 6.10 1.95
N SER A 141 -18.54 7.42 1.81
CA SER A 141 -17.45 8.07 1.08
C SER A 141 -16.33 8.61 1.98
N ALA A 142 -16.40 8.36 3.30
CA ALA A 142 -15.42 8.89 4.24
C ALA A 142 -14.04 8.23 4.04
N MET A 143 -13.06 9.01 3.58
CA MET A 143 -11.71 8.56 3.27
C MET A 143 -10.67 9.15 4.24
N LEU A 144 -9.64 8.37 4.51
CA LEU A 144 -8.44 8.77 5.25
C LEU A 144 -7.23 8.18 4.53
N ALA A 145 -6.18 8.97 4.30
CA ALA A 145 -4.92 8.44 3.79
C ALA A 145 -3.89 8.35 4.90
N ILE A 146 -3.09 7.28 4.90
CA ILE A 146 -2.05 7.01 5.89
C ILE A 146 -0.74 6.68 5.17
N ASP A 147 0.35 7.07 5.81
CA ASP A 147 1.69 6.60 5.51
C ASP A 147 2.51 6.55 6.81
N CYS A 148 3.51 5.67 6.86
CA CYS A 148 4.37 5.48 8.01
C CYS A 148 5.84 5.51 7.61
N GLU A 149 6.68 6.04 8.49
CA GLU A 149 8.12 5.83 8.44
C GLU A 149 8.51 4.65 9.33
N MET A 150 9.39 3.77 8.84
CA MET A 150 9.80 2.56 9.54
C MET A 150 11.32 2.38 9.60
N VAL A 151 11.78 1.89 10.74
CA VAL A 151 13.20 1.59 11.02
C VAL A 151 13.43 0.09 11.14
N LEU A 152 14.68 -0.35 10.99
CA LEU A 152 15.10 -1.72 11.24
C LEU A 152 15.51 -1.89 12.70
N CYS A 153 14.88 -2.83 13.40
CA CYS A 153 15.22 -3.20 14.76
C CYS A 153 16.37 -4.23 14.80
N SER A 154 17.07 -4.30 15.94
CA SER A 154 18.16 -5.26 16.16
C SER A 154 17.73 -6.73 16.12
N ASP A 155 16.43 -7.01 16.28
CA ASP A 155 15.85 -8.35 16.12
C ASP A 155 15.49 -8.69 14.66
N GLY A 156 15.88 -7.85 13.70
CA GLY A 156 15.60 -8.01 12.28
C GLY A 156 14.18 -7.63 11.84
N THR A 157 13.32 -7.18 12.77
CA THR A 157 11.96 -6.72 12.45
C THR A 157 11.93 -5.24 12.09
N GLU A 158 10.91 -4.82 11.33
CA GLU A 158 10.64 -3.40 11.11
C GLU A 158 9.69 -2.85 12.17
N ALA A 159 9.92 -1.61 12.60
CA ALA A 159 9.07 -0.91 13.54
C ALA A 159 8.74 0.50 13.05
N VAL A 160 7.51 0.93 13.31
CA VAL A 160 7.04 2.27 12.97
C VAL A 160 7.63 3.32 13.90
N VAL A 161 8.10 4.43 13.34
CA VAL A 161 8.68 5.57 14.09
C VAL A 161 8.01 6.90 13.80
N ARG A 162 7.24 7.01 12.72
CA ARG A 162 6.35 8.15 12.46
C ARG A 162 5.11 7.67 11.74
N VAL A 163 3.96 8.25 12.05
CA VAL A 163 2.68 7.95 11.39
C VAL A 163 1.96 9.24 11.06
N CYS A 164 1.59 9.38 9.80
CA CYS A 164 0.84 10.51 9.29
C CYS A 164 -0.51 10.03 8.76
N VAL A 165 -1.60 10.74 9.10
CA VAL A 165 -2.94 10.49 8.56
C VAL A 165 -3.57 11.81 8.15
N VAL A 166 -4.12 11.86 6.93
CA VAL A 166 -4.86 13.03 6.41
C VAL A 166 -6.29 12.66 6.03
N ASP A 167 -7.20 13.63 6.05
CA ASP A 167 -8.54 13.49 5.47
C ASP A 167 -8.59 13.83 3.98
N ASP A 168 -9.78 13.74 3.39
CA ASP A 168 -10.10 14.08 2.00
C ASP A 168 -9.87 15.55 1.65
N LYS A 169 -9.68 16.42 2.65
CA LYS A 169 -9.32 17.83 2.49
C LYS A 169 -7.82 18.08 2.75
N LEU A 170 -7.02 17.01 2.76
CA LEU A 170 -5.58 17.02 3.05
C LEU A 170 -5.25 17.59 4.44
N LYS A 171 -6.21 17.62 5.37
CA LYS A 171 -5.94 18.08 6.73
C LYS A 171 -5.38 16.94 7.55
N ALA A 172 -4.18 17.14 8.11
CA ALA A 172 -3.58 16.24 9.08
C ALA A 172 -4.53 15.95 10.26
N LYS A 173 -4.79 14.66 10.49
CA LYS A 173 -5.54 14.10 11.62
C LYS A 173 -4.62 13.42 12.63
N LEU A 174 -3.45 12.98 12.16
CA LEU A 174 -2.39 12.40 12.97
C LEU A 174 -1.07 12.75 12.28
N ASP A 175 -0.10 13.23 13.04
CA ASP A 175 1.30 13.33 12.64
C ASP A 175 2.09 13.22 13.94
N ILE A 176 2.55 11.99 14.24
CA ILE A 176 3.21 11.71 15.51
C ILE A 176 4.43 10.81 15.28
N LEU A 177 5.48 11.10 16.04
CA LEU A 177 6.57 10.15 16.25
C LEU A 177 6.12 9.03 17.19
N VAL A 178 6.68 7.85 17.01
CA VAL A 178 6.34 6.62 17.73
C VAL A 178 7.59 6.02 18.31
N ASN A 179 7.55 5.69 19.60
CA ASN A 179 8.57 4.91 20.25
C ASN A 179 8.38 3.42 19.91
N PRO A 180 9.31 2.79 19.19
CA PRO A 180 9.18 1.40 18.76
C PRO A 180 9.26 0.41 19.93
N SER A 181 9.66 0.85 21.13
CA SER A 181 9.85 0.01 22.32
C SER A 181 10.83 -1.15 22.10
N LYS A 182 11.76 -0.97 21.16
CA LYS A 182 12.78 -1.94 20.74
C LYS A 182 14.08 -1.21 20.43
N ALA A 183 15.20 -1.93 20.53
CA ALA A 183 16.49 -1.44 20.06
C ALA A 183 16.47 -1.31 18.53
N ILE A 184 16.87 -0.14 18.04
CA ILE A 184 16.97 0.17 16.61
C ILE A 184 18.38 -0.18 16.14
N ALA A 185 18.50 -1.00 15.10
CA ALA A 185 19.78 -1.29 14.45
C ALA A 185 20.11 -0.25 13.38
N ASP A 186 19.10 0.20 12.63
CA ASP A 186 19.27 1.16 11.55
C ASP A 186 18.01 2.04 11.43
N TYR A 187 18.21 3.36 11.57
CA TYR A 187 17.18 4.39 11.48
C TYR A 187 16.77 4.69 10.04
N ARG A 188 17.63 4.33 9.07
CA ARG A 188 17.46 4.64 7.65
C ARG A 188 17.21 6.13 7.44
N THR A 189 17.93 6.99 8.15
CA THR A 189 17.63 8.43 8.24
C THR A 189 17.60 9.12 6.86
N ASP A 190 18.42 8.64 5.93
CA ASP A 190 18.44 9.07 4.54
C ASP A 190 17.14 8.76 3.78
N ILE A 191 16.43 7.71 4.23
CA ILE A 191 15.13 7.30 3.70
C ILE A 191 13.99 7.85 4.55
N THR A 192 14.01 7.75 5.87
CA THR A 192 12.86 8.07 6.75
C THR A 192 12.80 9.53 7.17
N GLY A 193 13.92 10.25 7.04
CA GLY A 193 14.09 11.59 7.61
C GLY A 193 14.06 11.62 9.14
N VAL A 194 14.08 10.47 9.82
CA VAL A 194 14.02 10.35 11.29
C VAL A 194 15.38 9.91 11.83
N SER A 195 15.97 10.74 12.68
CA SER A 195 17.23 10.46 13.37
C SER A 195 17.02 9.88 14.77
N LYS A 196 18.11 9.40 15.38
CA LYS A 196 18.13 9.00 16.79
C LYS A 196 17.64 10.12 17.72
N ASN A 197 18.10 11.34 17.48
CA ASN A 197 17.77 12.49 18.33
C ASN A 197 16.27 12.82 18.27
N ASP A 198 15.63 12.62 17.12
CA ASP A 198 14.18 12.86 16.97
C ASP A 198 13.35 11.90 17.83
N LEU A 199 13.86 10.69 18.10
CA LEU A 199 13.17 9.70 18.93
C LEU A 199 13.50 9.81 20.43
N GLU A 200 14.45 10.67 20.82
CA GLU A 200 14.77 10.89 22.22
C GLU A 200 13.57 11.50 22.96
N GLY A 201 13.15 10.85 24.05
CA GLY A 201 12.02 11.31 24.86
C GLY A 201 10.64 11.07 24.24
N VAL A 202 10.52 10.48 23.05
CA VAL A 202 9.22 10.11 22.47
C VAL A 202 8.55 9.03 23.32
N THR A 203 7.33 9.31 23.80
CA THR A 203 6.56 8.40 24.67
C THR A 203 5.38 7.73 23.97
N SER A 204 4.96 8.23 22.82
CA SER A 204 3.83 7.69 22.06
C SER A 204 4.12 6.26 21.61
N SER A 205 3.28 5.31 22.01
CA SER A 205 3.48 3.90 21.68
C SER A 205 2.68 3.45 20.46
N LEU A 206 3.05 2.30 19.87
CA LEU A 206 2.22 1.62 18.87
C LEU A 206 0.77 1.42 19.35
N VAL A 207 0.57 1.14 20.64
CA VAL A 207 -0.76 0.94 21.22
C VAL A 207 -1.59 2.23 21.16
N ASP A 208 -0.97 3.39 21.33
CA ASP A 208 -1.67 4.68 21.27
C ASP A 208 -2.04 5.05 19.84
N VAL A 209 -1.13 4.79 18.88
CA VAL A 209 -1.43 4.89 17.44
C VAL A 209 -2.62 3.99 17.09
N GLN A 210 -2.60 2.72 17.50
CA GLN A 210 -3.69 1.78 17.25
C GLN A 210 -5.02 2.23 17.85
N LYS A 211 -5.03 2.85 19.04
CA LYS A 211 -6.26 3.41 19.64
C LYS A 211 -6.81 4.55 18.78
N SER A 212 -5.94 5.46 18.33
CA SER A 212 -6.32 6.58 17.45
C SER A 212 -6.87 6.09 16.12
N LEU A 213 -6.16 5.18 15.43
CA LEU A 213 -6.60 4.60 14.16
C LEU A 213 -7.91 3.82 14.33
N LYS A 214 -8.05 3.02 15.38
CA LYS A 214 -9.31 2.30 15.65
C LYS A 214 -10.50 3.26 15.80
N ARG A 215 -10.33 4.41 16.45
CA ARG A 215 -11.39 5.42 16.60
C ARG A 215 -11.75 6.02 15.24
N MET A 216 -10.74 6.38 14.44
CA MET A 216 -10.93 6.97 13.11
C MET A 216 -11.58 6.00 12.13
N LEU A 217 -11.24 4.71 12.19
CA LEU A 217 -11.74 3.67 11.29
C LEU A 217 -13.02 2.97 11.79
N SER A 218 -13.49 3.28 13.00
CA SER A 218 -14.62 2.59 13.63
C SER A 218 -15.95 2.67 12.88
N LYS A 219 -16.09 3.63 11.96
CA LYS A 219 -17.29 3.86 11.13
C LYS A 219 -17.22 3.21 9.75
N GLY A 220 -16.20 2.40 9.48
CA GLY A 220 -15.98 1.83 8.15
C GLY A 220 -15.34 2.82 7.16
N ASN A 221 -14.67 3.87 7.67
CA ASN A 221 -13.95 4.82 6.83
C ASN A 221 -12.89 4.09 5.98
N ILE A 222 -12.79 4.46 4.72
CA ILE A 222 -11.86 3.85 3.78
C ILE A 222 -10.44 4.36 4.09
N LEU A 223 -9.49 3.45 4.20
CA LEU A 223 -8.08 3.76 4.43
C LEU A 223 -7.31 3.69 3.11
N ILE A 224 -6.62 4.76 2.76
CA ILE A 224 -5.86 4.93 1.52
C ILE A 224 -4.37 4.90 1.85
N GLY A 225 -3.58 4.30 0.97
CA GLY A 225 -2.12 4.39 1.03
C GLY A 225 -1.45 3.86 -0.23
N HIS A 226 -0.13 3.75 -0.21
CA HIS A 226 0.66 3.21 -1.31
C HIS A 226 1.49 2.02 -0.85
N SER A 227 1.23 0.83 -1.38
CA SER A 227 1.72 -0.43 -0.77
C SER A 227 1.29 -0.57 0.70
N LEU A 228 0.05 -0.15 0.98
CA LEU A 228 -0.52 0.07 2.32
C LEU A 228 -0.47 -1.16 3.25
N HIS A 229 -0.31 -2.36 2.70
CA HIS A 229 -0.07 -3.58 3.49
C HIS A 229 1.19 -3.50 4.35
N ARG A 230 2.20 -2.72 3.95
CA ARG A 230 3.44 -2.52 4.73
C ARG A 230 3.15 -1.74 6.00
N ASP A 231 2.44 -0.61 5.88
CA ASP A 231 2.00 0.22 6.99
C ASP A 231 1.14 -0.59 7.96
N LEU A 232 0.12 -1.27 7.43
CA LEU A 232 -0.77 -2.09 8.25
C LEU A 232 -0.03 -3.21 8.99
N CYS A 233 1.05 -3.75 8.42
CA CYS A 233 1.87 -4.76 9.06
C CYS A 233 2.62 -4.22 10.27
N VAL A 234 3.36 -3.12 10.13
CA VAL A 234 4.11 -2.51 11.24
C VAL A 234 3.18 -1.90 12.29
N LEU A 235 2.01 -1.43 11.87
CA LEU A 235 0.93 -0.98 12.76
C LEU A 235 0.23 -2.14 13.48
N LYS A 236 0.47 -3.40 13.06
CA LYS A 236 -0.25 -4.61 13.49
C LYS A 236 -1.77 -4.45 13.40
N LEU A 237 -2.25 -3.87 12.30
CA LEU A 237 -3.66 -3.66 12.02
C LEU A 237 -4.12 -4.57 10.89
N ASP A 238 -5.24 -5.25 11.10
CA ASP A 238 -5.90 -6.04 10.07
C ASP A 238 -7.23 -5.37 9.71
N TYR A 239 -7.24 -4.67 8.58
CA TYR A 239 -8.35 -3.87 8.08
C TYR A 239 -8.54 -4.09 6.58
N SER A 240 -9.81 -4.24 6.15
CA SER A 240 -10.14 -4.65 4.78
C SER A 240 -10.77 -3.56 3.91
N GLN A 241 -11.14 -2.42 4.50
CA GLN A 241 -11.70 -1.28 3.76
C GLN A 241 -10.56 -0.36 3.35
N VAL A 242 -9.83 -0.83 2.33
CA VAL A 242 -8.56 -0.27 1.91
C VAL A 242 -8.56 0.06 0.42
N ILE A 243 -7.98 1.20 0.06
CA ILE A 243 -7.60 1.53 -1.31
C ILE A 243 -6.08 1.58 -1.36
N ASP A 244 -5.47 0.65 -2.10
CA ASP A 244 -4.03 0.63 -2.30
C ASP A 244 -3.71 1.25 -3.66
N THR A 245 -3.10 2.44 -3.67
CA THR A 245 -2.75 3.13 -4.91
C THR A 245 -1.75 2.34 -5.75
N ALA A 246 -0.98 1.42 -5.17
CA ALA A 246 -0.11 0.52 -5.92
C ALA A 246 -0.89 -0.54 -6.74
N TYR A 247 -2.17 -0.77 -6.43
CA TYR A 247 -3.01 -1.81 -7.07
C TYR A 247 -4.11 -1.25 -7.97
N ILE A 248 -4.60 -0.02 -7.73
CA ILE A 248 -5.66 0.59 -8.56
C ILE A 248 -5.14 1.29 -9.82
N PHE A 249 -3.81 1.40 -9.95
CA PHE A 249 -3.12 1.92 -11.13
C PHE A 249 -2.24 0.83 -11.73
N LYS A 250 -2.16 0.76 -13.07
CA LYS A 250 -1.33 -0.20 -13.79
C LYS A 250 -0.56 0.47 -14.92
N TYR A 251 0.58 -0.13 -15.28
CA TYR A 251 1.28 0.23 -16.50
C TYR A 251 0.59 -0.41 -17.71
N ALA A 252 0.53 0.29 -18.84
CA ALA A 252 -0.04 -0.22 -20.10
C ALA A 252 0.68 -1.50 -20.56
N ASN A 253 2.01 -1.51 -20.47
CA ASN A 253 2.88 -2.47 -21.15
C ASN A 253 3.66 -3.38 -20.18
N LEU A 254 3.25 -3.46 -18.91
CA LEU A 254 3.90 -4.33 -17.93
C LEU A 254 2.89 -5.31 -17.30
N PRO A 255 3.37 -6.42 -16.73
CA PRO A 255 2.49 -7.33 -15.99
C PRO A 255 1.70 -6.58 -14.93
N THR A 256 0.47 -7.02 -14.65
CA THR A 256 -0.35 -6.44 -13.57
C THR A 256 0.30 -6.53 -12.20
N THR A 257 1.29 -7.41 -12.02
CA THR A 257 2.10 -7.51 -10.80
C THR A 257 3.16 -6.43 -10.67
N ALA A 258 3.44 -5.65 -11.73
CA ALA A 258 4.36 -4.53 -11.71
C ALA A 258 3.65 -3.29 -11.15
N SER A 259 3.86 -3.01 -9.86
CA SER A 259 3.30 -1.82 -9.23
C SER A 259 4.16 -0.57 -9.51
N PRO A 260 3.54 0.55 -9.94
CA PRO A 260 4.23 1.82 -10.07
C PRO A 260 4.64 2.37 -8.70
N SER A 261 5.73 3.15 -8.66
CA SER A 261 6.09 3.88 -7.44
C SER A 261 5.14 5.06 -7.21
N LEU A 262 5.01 5.51 -5.96
CA LEU A 262 4.23 6.70 -5.63
C LEU A 262 4.72 7.94 -6.40
N ASN A 263 6.03 8.13 -6.52
CA ASN A 263 6.59 9.26 -7.26
C ASN A 263 6.27 9.19 -8.76
N SER A 264 6.38 7.99 -9.37
CA SER A 264 6.01 7.77 -10.77
C SER A 264 4.53 8.07 -11.01
N LEU A 265 3.65 7.66 -10.08
CA LEU A 265 2.23 7.97 -10.11
C LEU A 265 1.97 9.48 -10.05
N CYS A 266 2.59 10.18 -9.10
CA CYS A 266 2.40 11.62 -8.95
C CYS A 266 2.86 12.37 -10.21
N LYS A 267 4.02 12.02 -10.78
CA LYS A 267 4.52 12.62 -12.02
C LYS A 267 3.54 12.41 -13.17
N ALA A 268 3.06 11.18 -13.36
CA ALA A 268 2.20 10.83 -14.47
C ALA A 268 0.78 11.40 -14.35
N ILE A 269 0.21 11.43 -13.13
CA ILE A 269 -1.22 11.71 -12.91
C ILE A 269 -1.45 13.12 -12.37
N LEU A 270 -0.60 13.58 -11.47
CA LEU A 270 -0.74 14.87 -10.79
C LEU A 270 0.16 15.96 -11.39
N GLY A 271 1.13 15.58 -12.25
CA GLY A 271 2.04 16.51 -12.91
C GLY A 271 3.16 17.05 -12.01
N TYR A 272 3.38 16.44 -10.84
CA TYR A 272 4.44 16.83 -9.91
C TYR A 272 5.14 15.62 -9.29
N SER A 273 6.41 15.78 -8.90
CA SER A 273 7.14 14.77 -8.14
C SER A 273 6.76 14.87 -6.66
N VAL A 274 6.46 13.75 -6.00
CA VAL A 274 6.24 13.77 -4.54
C VAL A 274 7.52 14.12 -3.77
N ARG A 275 8.69 13.87 -4.39
CA ARG A 275 10.03 14.05 -3.85
C ARG A 275 11.03 14.40 -4.94
N GLU A 276 12.01 15.21 -4.57
CA GLU A 276 13.24 15.39 -5.35
C GLU A 276 14.19 14.20 -5.17
N GLU A 277 15.15 14.04 -6.09
CA GLU A 277 16.13 12.95 -6.00
C GLU A 277 17.02 13.14 -4.75
N GLY A 278 17.06 12.12 -3.91
CA GLY A 278 17.81 12.15 -2.64
C GLY A 278 17.09 12.85 -1.48
N GLU A 279 15.88 13.38 -1.66
CA GLU A 279 15.05 13.88 -0.55
C GLU A 279 14.55 12.71 0.30
N PRO A 280 14.73 12.74 1.64
CA PRO A 280 14.14 11.75 2.52
C PRO A 280 12.62 11.69 2.39
N HIS A 281 12.07 10.55 2.80
CA HIS A 281 10.65 10.36 2.90
C HIS A 281 10.02 11.23 3.97
N ASN A 282 8.77 11.58 3.71
CA ASN A 282 7.93 12.34 4.60
C ASN A 282 6.52 11.76 4.52
N CYS A 283 6.13 11.03 5.57
CA CYS A 283 4.82 10.40 5.61
C CYS A 283 3.62 11.33 5.41
N LEU A 284 3.75 12.62 5.73
CA LEU A 284 2.64 13.55 5.54
C LEU A 284 2.46 13.85 4.06
N LYS A 285 3.54 14.19 3.36
CA LYS A 285 3.53 14.39 1.90
C LYS A 285 3.06 13.14 1.15
N ASP A 286 3.43 11.96 1.64
CA ASP A 286 3.04 10.68 1.01
C ASP A 286 1.58 10.34 1.21
N ALA A 287 1.05 10.54 2.42
CA ALA A 287 -0.37 10.37 2.68
C ALA A 287 -1.20 11.35 1.84
N GLU A 288 -0.76 12.61 1.72
CA GLU A 288 -1.39 13.62 0.86
C GLU A 288 -1.32 13.23 -0.62
N ALA A 289 -0.18 12.76 -1.11
CA ALA A 289 0.00 12.29 -2.48
C ALA A 289 -0.90 11.09 -2.79
N ALA A 290 -0.97 10.10 -1.90
CA ALA A 290 -1.86 8.95 -2.04
C ALA A 290 -3.34 9.37 -2.06
N MET A 291 -3.74 10.31 -1.20
CA MET A 291 -5.09 10.90 -1.23
C MET A 291 -5.37 11.60 -2.57
N ASN A 292 -4.47 12.46 -3.03
CA ASN A 292 -4.62 13.19 -4.29
C ASN A 292 -4.73 12.25 -5.50
N LEU A 293 -3.98 11.14 -5.53
CA LEU A 293 -4.10 10.12 -6.57
C LEU A 293 -5.49 9.47 -6.59
N VAL A 294 -6.05 9.15 -5.42
CA VAL A 294 -7.41 8.61 -5.31
C VAL A 294 -8.44 9.64 -5.77
N LEU A 295 -8.33 10.90 -5.31
CA LEU A 295 -9.22 11.99 -5.73
C LEU A 295 -9.16 12.22 -7.25
N ALA A 296 -7.96 12.21 -7.85
CA ALA A 296 -7.77 12.32 -9.29
C ALA A 296 -8.43 11.16 -10.05
N LYS A 297 -8.30 9.93 -9.54
CA LYS A 297 -8.96 8.74 -10.13
C LYS A 297 -10.49 8.83 -10.02
N LEU A 298 -11.02 9.29 -8.89
CA LEU A 298 -12.46 9.50 -8.71
C LEU A 298 -13.01 10.57 -9.68
N LYS A 299 -12.26 11.65 -9.91
CA LYS A 299 -12.63 12.73 -10.84
C LYS A 299 -12.64 12.29 -12.31
N ASN A 300 -11.67 11.46 -12.72
CA ASN A 300 -11.49 11.07 -14.12
C ASN A 300 -12.23 9.76 -14.49
N GLY A 301 -12.92 9.13 -13.55
CA GLY A 301 -13.60 7.85 -13.73
C GLY A 301 -12.77 6.65 -13.24
N PHE A 302 -13.47 5.61 -12.75
CA PHE A 302 -12.87 4.43 -12.12
C PHE A 302 -12.90 3.16 -13.00
N ASN A 303 -13.70 3.15 -14.07
CA ASN A 303 -13.93 1.98 -14.93
C ASN A 303 -12.75 1.72 -15.87
N ASP A 304 -12.16 2.78 -16.42
CA ASP A 304 -11.01 2.63 -17.29
C ASP A 304 -9.74 2.59 -16.47
N PRO A 305 -8.84 1.65 -16.74
CA PRO A 305 -7.53 1.70 -16.14
C PRO A 305 -6.84 2.99 -16.55
N ILE A 306 -6.43 3.78 -15.57
CA ILE A 306 -5.48 4.85 -15.82
C ILE A 306 -4.15 4.16 -16.08
N GLU A 307 -3.83 4.03 -17.36
CA GLU A 307 -2.61 3.39 -17.81
C GLU A 307 -1.44 4.36 -17.74
N ILE A 308 -0.40 3.96 -17.03
CA ILE A 308 0.83 4.72 -16.96
C ILE A 308 1.73 4.23 -18.09
N ALA A 309 2.22 5.14 -18.93
CA ALA A 309 3.26 4.81 -19.89
C ALA A 309 4.53 4.38 -19.13
N ALA A 310 5.17 3.30 -19.55
CA ALA A 310 6.36 2.75 -18.89
C ALA A 310 7.59 3.69 -18.90
N SER A 311 7.49 4.88 -19.52
CA SER A 311 8.54 5.87 -19.70
C SER A 311 9.02 6.56 -18.42
N SER A 312 8.63 6.09 -17.23
CA SER A 312 9.04 6.69 -15.95
C SER A 312 10.27 6.04 -15.31
N VAL A 313 11.08 5.29 -16.08
CA VAL A 313 12.44 4.99 -15.60
C VAL A 313 13.16 6.33 -15.49
N ILE A 314 13.64 6.64 -14.29
CA ILE A 314 14.44 7.84 -14.03
C ILE A 314 15.62 7.78 -15.00
N GLU A 315 15.88 8.85 -15.77
CA GLU A 315 16.98 8.87 -16.74
C GLU A 315 18.32 8.50 -16.10
N SER A 316 18.53 8.80 -14.81
CA SER A 316 19.73 8.41 -14.05
C SER A 316 19.84 6.90 -13.77
N ASP A 317 18.76 6.13 -13.88
CA ASP A 317 18.75 4.68 -13.62
C ASP A 317 18.99 3.85 -14.89
N VAL A 318 18.89 4.43 -16.08
CA VAL A 318 19.11 3.68 -17.34
C VAL A 318 20.57 3.26 -17.51
N VAL A 319 21.49 3.99 -16.88
CA VAL A 319 22.94 3.72 -16.86
C VAL A 319 23.38 2.88 -15.66
N LYS A 320 22.44 2.20 -14.98
CA LYS A 320 22.70 1.42 -13.78
C LYS A 320 22.21 -0.03 -13.87
N LEU A 321 22.95 -0.93 -13.24
CA LEU A 321 22.48 -2.25 -12.83
C LEU A 321 22.25 -2.28 -11.31
N LEU A 322 21.26 -3.04 -10.85
CA LEU A 322 21.06 -3.29 -9.42
C LEU A 322 21.53 -4.69 -9.07
N ALA A 323 22.56 -4.78 -8.24
CA ALA A 323 22.93 -6.02 -7.57
C ALA A 323 22.15 -6.14 -6.25
N HIS A 324 21.42 -7.23 -6.05
CA HIS A 324 20.56 -7.43 -4.88
C HIS A 324 20.64 -8.85 -4.32
N ARG A 325 20.25 -8.98 -3.04
CA ARG A 325 20.43 -10.20 -2.22
C ARG A 325 21.89 -10.61 -2.09
N ILE A 326 22.79 -9.63 -1.95
CA ILE A 326 24.21 -9.89 -1.75
C ILE A 326 24.44 -10.15 -0.27
N PRO A 327 25.05 -11.26 0.15
CA PRO A 327 25.31 -11.50 1.57
C PRO A 327 26.21 -10.42 2.17
N VAL A 328 25.92 -9.96 3.39
CA VAL A 328 26.67 -8.87 4.05
C VAL A 328 28.15 -9.16 4.27
N TYR A 329 28.55 -10.43 4.27
CA TYR A 329 29.96 -10.84 4.38
C TYR A 329 30.72 -10.76 3.05
N LEU A 330 30.05 -10.51 1.91
CA LEU A 330 30.69 -10.28 0.62
C LEU A 330 30.93 -8.77 0.44
N PRO A 331 32.19 -8.30 0.37
CA PRO A 331 32.47 -6.87 0.16
C PRO A 331 32.06 -6.40 -1.25
N CYS A 332 31.57 -5.15 -1.37
CA CYS A 332 31.23 -4.54 -2.66
C CYS A 332 32.37 -4.59 -3.68
N GLN A 333 33.61 -4.44 -3.25
CA GLN A 333 34.77 -4.42 -4.13
C GLN A 333 34.97 -5.76 -4.86
N GLU A 334 34.50 -6.89 -4.30
CA GLU A 334 34.54 -8.18 -4.99
C GLU A 334 33.54 -8.25 -6.15
N LEU A 335 32.48 -7.42 -6.12
CA LEU A 335 31.54 -7.31 -7.24
C LEU A 335 32.19 -6.67 -8.46
N CYS A 336 33.16 -5.75 -8.31
CA CYS A 336 33.85 -5.17 -9.46
C CYS A 336 34.55 -6.22 -10.33
N LYS A 337 35.02 -7.31 -9.72
CA LYS A 337 35.76 -8.37 -10.41
C LYS A 337 34.92 -9.15 -11.42
N ILE A 338 33.59 -9.10 -11.31
CA ILE A 338 32.69 -9.86 -12.19
C ILE A 338 32.28 -9.07 -13.44
N PHE A 339 32.56 -7.76 -13.48
CA PHE A 339 32.19 -6.90 -14.60
C PHE A 339 33.42 -6.44 -15.37
N SER A 340 33.35 -6.56 -16.69
CA SER A 340 34.28 -5.90 -17.61
C SER A 340 34.07 -4.37 -17.53
N GLY A 341 35.15 -3.57 -17.49
CA GLY A 341 35.06 -2.11 -17.76
C GLY A 341 35.13 -1.14 -16.58
N ASN A 342 35.67 -1.53 -15.41
CA ASN A 342 35.83 -0.63 -14.24
C ASN A 342 34.56 0.16 -13.87
N PRO A 343 33.42 -0.50 -13.62
CA PRO A 343 32.20 0.21 -13.26
C PRO A 343 32.33 0.90 -11.90
N ASN A 344 31.55 1.96 -11.70
CA ASN A 344 31.48 2.65 -10.41
C ASN A 344 30.40 2.00 -9.55
N ILE A 345 30.80 1.40 -8.42
CA ILE A 345 29.87 0.81 -7.46
C ILE A 345 29.57 1.85 -6.39
N ASP A 346 28.28 2.07 -6.12
CA ASP A 346 27.87 2.90 -5.00
C ASP A 346 28.28 2.21 -3.69
N ASP A 347 29.38 2.69 -3.10
CA ASP A 347 29.98 2.19 -1.86
C ASP A 347 29.15 2.55 -0.62
N LYS A 348 27.97 3.18 -0.77
CA LYS A 348 26.99 3.37 0.31
C LYS A 348 26.31 2.04 0.69
N ILE A 349 27.11 1.13 1.25
CA ILE A 349 26.70 -0.15 1.82
C ILE A 349 25.66 0.06 2.93
N ASP A 350 25.72 1.20 3.63
CA ASP A 350 24.95 1.48 4.86
C ASP A 350 23.44 1.69 4.67
N SER A 351 22.95 2.10 3.50
CA SER A 351 21.52 2.47 3.35
C SER A 351 20.58 1.32 2.95
N ARG A 352 21.12 0.13 2.63
CA ARG A 352 20.35 -0.98 2.01
C ARG A 352 20.57 -2.34 2.63
N ILE A 353 21.15 -2.43 3.83
CA ILE A 353 21.23 -3.68 4.58
C ILE A 353 19.80 -4.08 5.01
N ARG A 354 19.31 -5.20 4.47
CA ARG A 354 18.04 -5.83 4.85
C ARG A 354 18.33 -7.14 5.55
N GLY A 355 18.80 -7.05 6.80
CA GLY A 355 19.20 -8.22 7.58
C GLY A 355 20.52 -8.80 7.07
N GLU A 356 20.53 -10.07 6.64
CA GLU A 356 21.74 -10.79 6.19
C GLU A 356 22.21 -10.42 4.78
N PHE A 357 21.46 -9.58 4.06
CA PHE A 357 21.77 -9.20 2.68
C PHE A 357 21.74 -7.69 2.49
N TYR A 358 22.53 -7.19 1.54
CA TYR A 358 22.49 -5.81 1.06
C TYR A 358 22.20 -5.76 -0.46
N SER A 359 22.06 -4.55 -0.99
CA SER A 359 21.91 -4.29 -2.42
C SER A 359 22.68 -3.02 -2.79
N THR A 360 23.29 -2.98 -3.96
CA THR A 360 24.02 -1.79 -4.44
C THR A 360 23.75 -1.55 -5.92
N CYS A 361 23.87 -0.29 -6.35
CA CYS A 361 23.81 0.09 -7.74
C CYS A 361 25.22 0.10 -8.34
N ILE A 362 25.33 -0.45 -9.54
CA ILE A 362 26.53 -0.46 -10.36
C ILE A 362 26.26 0.52 -11.50
N SER A 363 26.98 1.62 -11.52
CA SER A 363 26.82 2.71 -12.49
C SER A 363 27.86 2.59 -13.60
N PHE A 364 27.40 2.86 -14.82
CA PHE A 364 28.18 2.84 -16.05
C PHE A 364 28.12 4.22 -16.71
N ASN A 365 29.00 4.48 -17.66
CA ASN A 365 29.05 5.79 -18.32
C ASN A 365 27.88 5.98 -19.28
N ASP A 366 27.45 4.90 -19.92
CA ASP A 366 26.37 4.91 -20.90
C ASP A 366 25.58 3.59 -20.89
N VAL A 367 24.50 3.58 -21.69
CA VAL A 367 23.57 2.44 -21.77
C VAL A 367 24.20 1.25 -22.50
N ASP A 368 25.11 1.46 -23.45
CA ASP A 368 25.75 0.38 -24.20
C ASP A 368 26.71 -0.41 -23.29
N GLU A 369 27.42 0.27 -22.39
CA GLU A 369 28.21 -0.35 -21.33
C GLU A 369 27.33 -1.19 -20.38
N VAL A 370 26.17 -0.69 -19.96
CA VAL A 370 25.20 -1.47 -19.13
C VAL A 370 24.77 -2.74 -19.84
N GLU A 371 24.35 -2.63 -21.10
CA GLU A 371 23.86 -3.74 -21.90
C GLU A 371 24.94 -4.79 -22.10
N LYS A 372 26.15 -4.36 -22.46
CA LYS A 372 27.32 -5.22 -22.62
C LYS A 372 27.66 -5.92 -21.30
N ALA A 373 27.79 -5.17 -20.21
CA ALA A 373 28.12 -5.71 -18.90
C ALA A 373 27.07 -6.74 -18.43
N PHE A 374 25.78 -6.47 -18.66
CA PHE A 374 24.72 -7.40 -18.32
C PHE A 374 24.76 -8.68 -19.16
N GLU A 375 24.98 -8.58 -20.48
CA GLU A 375 25.00 -9.76 -21.36
C GLU A 375 26.26 -10.62 -21.16
N GLU A 376 27.42 -10.03 -20.88
CA GLU A 376 28.68 -10.73 -20.56
C GLU A 376 28.67 -11.39 -19.17
N LEU A 377 27.86 -10.88 -18.23
CA LEU A 377 27.80 -11.40 -16.87
C LEU A 377 27.35 -12.87 -16.84
N ASP A 378 28.16 -13.75 -16.25
CA ASP A 378 27.80 -15.16 -16.07
C ASP A 378 26.66 -15.33 -15.06
N GLY A 379 25.61 -16.03 -15.48
CA GLY A 379 24.48 -16.32 -14.61
C GLY A 379 23.22 -16.75 -15.35
N GLN A 380 22.30 -17.40 -14.63
CA GLN A 380 21.04 -17.85 -15.21
C GLN A 380 20.10 -16.65 -15.42
N LYS A 381 19.75 -16.36 -16.69
CA LYS A 381 18.82 -15.29 -17.05
C LYS A 381 17.39 -15.65 -16.60
N THR A 382 16.78 -14.76 -15.84
CA THR A 382 15.42 -14.87 -15.29
C THR A 382 14.72 -13.50 -15.33
N LYS A 383 13.50 -13.42 -14.77
CA LYS A 383 12.81 -12.16 -14.51
C LYS A 383 12.54 -12.01 -13.03
N ASP A 384 12.56 -10.78 -12.53
CA ASP A 384 12.13 -10.48 -11.16
C ASP A 384 10.59 -10.43 -11.04
N SER A 385 10.07 -10.14 -9.85
CA SER A 385 8.62 -10.03 -9.62
C SER A 385 7.94 -8.87 -10.38
N GLY A 386 8.72 -7.85 -10.77
CA GLY A 386 8.26 -6.75 -11.61
C GLY A 386 8.34 -7.06 -13.11
N GLY A 387 8.95 -8.18 -13.50
CA GLY A 387 9.16 -8.55 -14.90
C GLY A 387 10.44 -8.01 -15.54
N ARG A 388 11.32 -7.35 -14.77
CA ARG A 388 12.64 -6.88 -15.25
C ARG A 388 13.59 -8.05 -15.43
N LEU A 389 14.45 -7.97 -16.43
CA LEU A 389 15.48 -8.98 -16.67
C LEU A 389 16.52 -8.95 -15.55
N GLN A 390 16.85 -10.12 -15.02
CA GLN A 390 17.93 -10.31 -14.06
C GLN A 390 18.71 -11.58 -14.34
N LYS A 391 19.95 -11.66 -13.87
CA LYS A 391 20.76 -12.87 -13.88
C LYS A 391 21.00 -13.32 -12.43
N HIS A 392 20.82 -14.62 -12.17
CA HIS A 392 21.28 -15.25 -10.94
C HIS A 392 22.75 -15.60 -11.09
N VAL A 393 23.59 -14.87 -10.35
CA VAL A 393 25.05 -14.95 -10.41
C VAL A 393 25.53 -15.86 -9.29
N VAL A 394 26.49 -16.73 -9.60
CA VAL A 394 27.17 -17.58 -8.62
C VAL A 394 28.66 -17.27 -8.70
N LEU A 395 29.19 -16.66 -7.64
CA LEU A 395 30.60 -16.28 -7.51
C LEU A 395 31.31 -17.28 -6.60
N LYS A 396 32.38 -17.90 -7.12
CA LYS A 396 33.32 -18.68 -6.31
C LYS A 396 34.45 -17.77 -5.87
N ARG A 397 34.69 -17.69 -4.56
CA ARG A 397 35.75 -16.88 -3.97
C ARG A 397 37.04 -17.69 -3.84
N ASP A 398 38.16 -17.00 -3.74
CA ASP A 398 39.50 -17.61 -3.64
C ASP A 398 39.66 -18.50 -2.40
N ASN A 399 38.89 -18.22 -1.34
CA ASN A 399 38.85 -19.02 -0.11
C ASN A 399 37.97 -20.29 -0.24
N GLY A 400 37.38 -20.56 -1.41
CA GLY A 400 36.52 -21.70 -1.67
C GLY A 400 35.03 -21.46 -1.40
N ASP A 401 34.65 -20.31 -0.86
CA ASP A 401 33.25 -19.98 -0.60
C ASP A 401 32.49 -19.80 -1.92
N VAL A 402 31.22 -20.22 -1.92
CA VAL A 402 30.30 -20.00 -3.04
C VAL A 402 29.23 -19.03 -2.59
N VAL A 403 29.13 -17.91 -3.28
CA VAL A 403 28.15 -16.86 -3.02
C VAL A 403 27.21 -16.74 -4.20
N SER A 404 25.91 -16.55 -3.94
CA SER A 404 24.94 -16.24 -4.99
C SER A 404 24.17 -14.97 -4.69
N PHE A 405 23.86 -14.23 -5.75
CA PHE A 405 23.10 -12.99 -5.72
C PHE A 405 22.47 -12.75 -7.10
N TYR A 406 21.75 -11.65 -7.25
CA TYR A 406 21.10 -11.30 -8.50
C TYR A 406 21.60 -9.95 -9.01
N VAL A 407 21.81 -9.85 -10.31
CA VAL A 407 22.06 -8.58 -11.00
C VAL A 407 20.91 -8.31 -11.95
N ARG A 408 20.27 -7.15 -11.81
CA ARG A 408 19.03 -6.79 -12.49
C ARG A 408 19.20 -5.53 -13.33
N LYS A 409 18.64 -5.53 -14.55
CA LYS A 409 18.48 -4.30 -15.34
C LYS A 409 17.47 -3.36 -14.70
N MET A 410 17.78 -2.07 -14.66
CA MET A 410 16.87 -1.08 -14.08
C MET A 410 15.69 -0.76 -15.01
N VAL A 411 15.85 -0.98 -16.31
CA VAL A 411 14.83 -0.81 -17.35
C VAL A 411 14.01 -2.09 -17.61
N TYR A 412 12.80 -1.90 -18.15
CA TYR A 412 11.94 -3.00 -18.60
C TYR A 412 12.21 -3.32 -20.07
N GLY A 413 12.56 -4.58 -20.36
CA GLY A 413 12.85 -5.04 -21.73
C GLY A 413 14.22 -4.58 -22.26
N SER A 414 14.46 -4.80 -23.56
CA SER A 414 15.55 -4.19 -24.31
C SER A 414 15.14 -2.78 -24.74
N TRP A 415 15.97 -1.78 -24.47
CA TRP A 415 15.75 -0.41 -24.95
C TRP A 415 15.53 -0.42 -26.47
N PRO A 416 14.50 0.24 -27.02
CA PRO A 416 14.37 0.40 -28.45
C PRO A 416 15.61 1.15 -28.96
N LYS A 417 16.41 0.51 -29.83
CA LYS A 417 17.41 1.23 -30.61
C LYS A 417 16.64 2.25 -31.45
N GLN A 418 16.81 3.54 -31.08
CA GLN A 418 16.23 4.72 -31.72
C GLN A 418 14.70 4.81 -31.67
N LEU A 419 14.21 5.79 -30.89
CA LEU A 419 13.04 6.56 -31.32
C LEU A 419 13.44 7.28 -32.60
N GLU A 420 13.16 6.69 -33.76
CA GLU A 420 12.99 7.48 -34.96
C GLU A 420 11.84 8.45 -34.66
N VAL A 421 12.20 9.71 -34.45
CA VAL A 421 11.25 10.82 -34.49
C VAL A 421 10.49 10.68 -35.80
N PRO A 422 9.15 10.60 -35.81
CA PRO A 422 8.40 10.73 -37.05
C PRO A 422 8.72 12.10 -37.64
N LYS A 423 9.60 12.14 -38.65
CA LYS A 423 9.74 13.27 -39.55
C LYS A 423 8.45 13.34 -40.36
N ASN A 424 7.43 13.98 -39.80
CA ASN A 424 6.31 14.57 -40.52
C ASN A 424 5.66 15.63 -39.62
N ARG A 425 6.42 16.72 -39.44
CA ARG A 425 5.81 18.04 -39.30
C ARG A 425 6.05 18.71 -40.66
N PRO A 426 5.01 19.12 -41.41
CA PRO A 426 5.23 19.94 -42.59
C PRO A 426 5.86 21.25 -42.14
N GLU A 427 7.04 21.58 -42.66
CA GLU A 427 7.56 22.93 -42.59
C GLU A 427 6.67 23.87 -43.42
N PRO A 428 6.46 25.12 -42.97
CA PRO A 428 5.68 26.08 -43.73
C PRO A 428 6.53 26.59 -44.89
N THR A 429 6.12 26.29 -46.12
CA THR A 429 6.61 26.98 -47.32
C THR A 429 5.89 28.30 -47.46
N GLU A 430 6.67 29.38 -47.49
CA GLU A 430 6.27 30.70 -47.95
C GLU A 430 5.89 30.70 -49.45
N ASP A 431 5.10 31.71 -49.82
CA ASP A 431 4.67 32.16 -51.16
C ASP A 431 3.46 31.51 -51.84
N SER A 432 2.28 32.15 -51.70
CA SER A 432 1.68 32.98 -52.76
C SER A 432 0.32 33.56 -52.33
N GLU A 433 0.13 34.87 -52.55
CA GLU A 433 -1.09 35.64 -52.24
C GLU A 433 -2.35 35.14 -52.98
N PRO A 434 -3.58 35.57 -52.58
CA PRO A 434 -4.11 36.79 -53.19
C PRO A 434 -4.98 37.70 -52.29
N LYS A 435 -4.82 39.01 -52.53
CA LYS A 435 -5.83 40.08 -52.65
C LYS A 435 -6.74 40.46 -51.45
N LYS A 436 -6.38 41.62 -50.87
CA LYS A 436 -7.19 42.79 -50.45
C LYS A 436 -8.71 42.62 -50.35
N GLU A 437 -9.25 43.00 -49.18
CA GLU A 437 -10.04 44.23 -49.07
C GLU A 437 -10.01 44.83 -47.65
N HIS A 438 -10.03 46.16 -47.62
CA HIS A 438 -9.95 47.10 -46.49
C HIS A 438 -11.11 46.90 -45.46
N ALA A 439 -11.12 47.39 -44.23
CA ALA A 439 -10.64 48.67 -43.73
C ALA A 439 -10.63 48.73 -42.18
N GLU A 440 -9.87 49.71 -41.67
CA GLU A 440 -10.03 50.44 -40.38
C GLU A 440 -9.75 49.64 -39.09
N GLY A 441 -8.63 49.85 -38.40
CA GLY A 441 -8.26 51.08 -37.66
C GLY A 441 -8.53 50.80 -36.16
N VAL A 442 -7.71 51.08 -35.15
CA VAL A 442 -6.61 52.02 -34.96
C VAL A 442 -5.73 51.49 -33.81
N GLN A 443 -4.45 51.81 -33.92
CA GLN A 443 -3.34 51.58 -33.00
C GLN A 443 -3.56 52.15 -31.58
N GLN A 444 -2.97 51.56 -30.54
CA GLN A 444 -1.74 52.13 -29.92
C GLN A 444 -1.22 51.35 -28.69
N LYS A 445 0.05 50.96 -28.83
CA LYS A 445 1.19 51.09 -27.90
C LYS A 445 1.07 50.65 -26.44
N LYS A 446 1.81 49.57 -26.16
CA LYS A 446 2.96 49.45 -25.22
C LYS A 446 2.98 50.40 -24.00
N LYS A 447 3.09 49.80 -22.81
CA LYS A 447 4.21 50.05 -21.89
C LYS A 447 4.34 48.94 -20.83
N ARG A 448 5.55 48.38 -20.75
CA ARG A 448 6.09 47.69 -19.57
C ARG A 448 6.37 48.74 -18.49
N ASN A 449 6.22 48.37 -17.22
CA ASN A 449 7.02 48.93 -16.14
C ASN A 449 7.28 47.85 -15.07
N ASN A 450 8.56 47.69 -14.74
CA ASN A 450 9.06 47.08 -13.51
C ASN A 450 8.93 48.09 -12.36
N PHE A 451 8.75 47.62 -11.13
CA PHE A 451 9.26 48.31 -9.94
C PHE A 451 9.66 47.30 -8.86
N VAL A 452 10.74 47.64 -8.15
CA VAL A 452 11.46 46.86 -7.13
C VAL A 452 11.32 47.57 -5.78
N ARG A 453 11.17 46.77 -4.71
CA ARG A 453 11.43 46.96 -3.26
C ARG A 453 10.82 48.17 -2.51
N ASP A 454 10.25 47.88 -1.34
CA ASP A 454 10.79 48.39 -0.06
C ASP A 454 10.36 47.52 1.13
N ASN A 455 11.26 47.49 2.13
CA ASN A 455 11.13 46.85 3.44
C ASN A 455 10.21 47.67 4.35
N GLU A 456 9.50 47.02 5.28
CA GLU A 456 9.38 47.44 6.71
C GLU A 456 8.48 46.45 7.49
N ASP A 457 9.01 45.95 8.62
CA ASP A 457 8.31 45.19 9.66
C ASP A 457 7.31 46.06 10.43
N PRO A 458 6.24 45.48 11.01
CA PRO A 458 6.14 45.61 12.47
C PRO A 458 5.65 44.36 13.22
N GLU A 459 6.19 44.23 14.42
CA GLU A 459 5.95 43.26 15.50
C GLU A 459 4.50 43.22 16.09
N PRO A 460 4.18 42.25 16.99
CA PRO A 460 2.88 41.58 17.03
C PRO A 460 1.88 42.19 18.02
N LYS A 461 0.58 42.14 17.67
CA LYS A 461 -0.52 42.48 18.58
C LYS A 461 -1.10 41.24 19.28
N ARG A 462 -1.25 41.40 20.60
CA ARG A 462 -1.61 40.42 21.63
C ARG A 462 -3.05 39.93 21.53
N ARG A 463 -3.28 38.69 21.97
CA ARG A 463 -4.60 38.10 22.31
C ARG A 463 -5.32 38.89 23.40
N PRO A 464 -6.65 38.79 23.42
CA PRO A 464 -7.40 38.61 24.66
C PRO A 464 -8.19 37.27 24.66
N GLU A 465 -8.01 36.47 25.71
CA GLU A 465 -9.00 35.49 26.22
C GLU A 465 -9.60 36.07 27.52
N PRO A 466 -10.56 35.42 28.19
CA PRO A 466 -11.88 34.96 27.75
C PRO A 466 -12.98 35.64 28.59
N THR A 467 -14.25 35.62 28.15
CA THR A 467 -15.39 36.00 29.01
C THR A 467 -16.31 34.81 29.26
N LEU A 468 -16.60 34.60 30.55
CA LEU A 468 -17.48 33.61 31.15
C LEU A 468 -18.94 34.11 31.15
N ASP A 469 -19.85 33.23 30.70
CA ASP A 469 -21.22 32.91 31.16
C ASP A 469 -22.20 33.99 31.65
N PRO A 470 -23.51 33.87 31.30
CA PRO A 470 -24.37 33.03 32.14
C PRO A 470 -25.50 32.23 31.41
N GLU A 471 -25.70 30.98 31.83
CA GLU A 471 -27.02 30.30 31.88
C GLU A 471 -27.99 31.05 32.83
N PRO A 472 -29.32 30.78 32.93
CA PRO A 472 -30.09 29.62 32.45
C PRO A 472 -31.50 29.94 31.85
N LYS A 473 -32.18 28.93 31.27
CA LYS A 473 -33.46 28.39 31.79
C LYS A 473 -34.04 27.24 30.94
N LYS A 474 -34.51 26.23 31.68
CA LYS A 474 -35.23 25.02 31.29
C LYS A 474 -36.64 25.35 30.78
N ASP A 475 -37.16 24.58 29.81
CA ASP A 475 -38.28 23.64 30.01
C ASP A 475 -38.80 22.96 28.72
N HIS A 476 -39.37 21.77 28.93
CA HIS A 476 -40.21 20.92 28.06
C HIS A 476 -39.52 20.09 26.96
N ALA A 477 -39.14 18.83 27.20
CA ALA A 477 -39.94 17.61 27.46
C ALA A 477 -40.61 16.99 26.21
N GLU A 478 -40.19 15.76 25.93
CA GLU A 478 -41.09 14.62 25.65
C GLU A 478 -42.16 14.82 24.56
N GLY A 479 -41.75 14.81 23.29
CA GLY A 479 -42.73 14.82 22.18
C GLY A 479 -42.33 14.12 20.87
N VAL A 480 -41.03 13.87 20.63
CA VAL A 480 -40.57 13.50 19.28
C VAL A 480 -40.17 12.02 19.17
N GLN A 481 -39.80 11.35 20.27
CA GLN A 481 -39.39 9.94 20.27
C GLN A 481 -40.57 8.94 20.24
N GLN A 482 -41.79 9.34 20.61
CA GLN A 482 -42.98 8.48 20.52
C GLN A 482 -43.67 8.49 19.13
N LYS A 483 -43.46 9.53 18.31
CA LYS A 483 -44.02 9.62 16.94
C LYS A 483 -43.22 8.84 15.88
N LYS A 484 -41.89 8.69 16.02
CA LYS A 484 -41.08 7.90 15.06
C LYS A 484 -41.13 6.38 15.32
N LYS A 485 -41.34 5.93 16.57
CA LYS A 485 -41.50 4.50 16.90
C LYS A 485 -42.84 3.91 16.42
N ARG A 486 -43.92 4.71 16.40
CA ARG A 486 -45.24 4.30 15.86
C ARG A 486 -45.28 4.21 14.32
N LYS A 487 -44.47 4.98 13.58
CA LYS A 487 -44.40 4.87 12.11
C LYS A 487 -43.63 3.64 11.61
N ARG A 488 -42.65 3.12 12.35
CA ARG A 488 -41.92 1.90 11.97
C ARG A 488 -42.68 0.60 12.27
N LEU A 489 -43.50 0.55 13.33
CA LEU A 489 -44.33 -0.63 13.64
C LEU A 489 -45.53 -0.80 12.70
N ALA A 490 -46.07 0.29 12.15
CA ALA A 490 -47.21 0.26 11.22
C ALA A 490 -46.83 -0.23 9.80
N MET A 491 -45.59 -0.01 9.35
CA MET A 491 -45.14 -0.49 8.04
C MET A 491 -44.82 -2.00 8.04
N LEU A 492 -44.34 -2.54 9.17
CA LEU A 492 -44.05 -3.96 9.38
C LEU A 492 -45.32 -4.84 9.47
N TYR A 493 -46.50 -4.25 9.74
CA TYR A 493 -47.79 -4.97 9.71
C TYR A 493 -48.50 -4.91 8.34
N SER A 494 -48.05 -4.05 7.42
CA SER A 494 -48.66 -3.90 6.08
C SER A 494 -48.06 -4.83 5.01
N LEU A 495 -46.86 -5.39 5.22
CA LEU A 495 -46.18 -6.26 4.25
C LEU A 495 -46.28 -7.77 4.57
N ARG A 496 -47.05 -8.16 5.59
CA ARG A 496 -47.32 -9.58 5.94
C ARG A 496 -48.73 -10.05 5.56
N ARG A 497 -49.46 -9.27 4.77
CA ARG A 497 -50.80 -9.61 4.22
C ARG A 497 -50.86 -9.62 2.68
N SER A 498 -49.72 -9.58 2.02
CA SER A 498 -49.62 -9.76 0.57
C SER A 498 -48.33 -10.50 0.27
N PHE A 499 -48.30 -11.78 0.63
CA PHE A 499 -47.62 -12.94 0.02
C PHE A 499 -47.69 -14.12 0.98
#